data_AF-A0AA42DRE7-F1
#
_entry.id   AF-A0AA42DRE7-F1
#
_cell.length_a   1.000
_cell.length_b   1.000
_cell.length_c   1.000
_cell.angle_alpha   90.00
_cell.angle_beta   90.00
_cell.angle_gamma   90.00
#
_symmetry.space_group_name_H-M   'P 1'
#
loop_
_entity.id
_entity.type
_entity.pdbx_description
1 polymer ?
#
loop_
_entity_poly.entity_id
_entity_poly.type
_entity_poly.pdbx_seq_one_letter_code
_entity_poly.pdbx_strand_id
1 'polypeptide(L)'
;MEYTYKIVPYMYWQTTEFEKWLSDLALEGLEVVKLGETWIKLKRIQPKRLIYKIMLDEESIEKEYKETDGWNKVHTPYKFCLYVSEEEYAKERLKIDDKKEEQKIKSLLDGCRVQGTVIFMLMIVWIITLITSFLNANFIYELITGDFMSYMFMVFTIFILCMQQISEYRGLKQLGLRIEKGMIDENKSEDKKIYNKNRARLIASGVVIGGCMIYLMSVMQEDTQYYDELPTENNNVPIVRLSALETDKDFTTHYLDDEGEPNINTYDVYDKGFMSLMNVKYVVYETGKTINQEIEVERPYLQQEI
;
A
#
# COMPACT_ATOMS: atom_id res chain seq x y z
N MET A 1 -4.01 -34.77 -1.56
CA MET A 1 -2.67 -34.14 -1.64
C MET A 1 -2.72 -32.85 -0.85
N GLU A 2 -1.83 -32.68 0.12
CA GLU A 2 -1.80 -31.49 0.98
C GLU A 2 -1.01 -30.38 0.27
N TYR A 3 -1.63 -29.21 0.11
CA TYR A 3 -1.00 -28.02 -0.46
C TYR A 3 -0.73 -27.01 0.64
N THR A 4 0.39 -26.30 0.53
CA THR A 4 0.78 -25.24 1.48
C THR A 4 1.17 -23.99 0.72
N TYR A 5 0.82 -22.83 1.26
CA TYR A 5 1.20 -21.54 0.70
C TYR A 5 2.29 -20.91 1.54
N LYS A 6 3.34 -20.40 0.91
CA LYS A 6 4.41 -19.63 1.56
C LYS A 6 4.56 -18.28 0.85
N ILE A 7 4.98 -17.26 1.60
CA ILE A 7 5.39 -15.97 1.04
C ILE A 7 6.76 -16.14 0.38
N VAL A 8 6.94 -15.57 -0.80
CA VAL A 8 8.23 -15.56 -1.50
C VAL A 8 9.10 -14.43 -0.94
N PRO A 9 10.25 -14.75 -0.32
CA PRO A 9 11.10 -13.74 0.29
C PRO A 9 12.14 -13.16 -0.69
N TYR A 10 12.20 -13.66 -1.92
CA TYR A 10 13.17 -13.25 -2.95
C TYR A 10 12.49 -12.56 -4.12
N MET A 11 13.24 -11.69 -4.79
CA MET A 11 12.78 -11.04 -6.00
C MET A 11 13.35 -11.75 -7.23
N TYR A 12 12.71 -11.58 -8.38
CA TYR A 12 13.08 -12.29 -9.60
C TYR A 12 14.50 -11.99 -10.11
N TRP A 13 15.09 -10.85 -9.73
CA TRP A 13 16.48 -10.51 -10.07
C TRP A 13 17.52 -11.14 -9.12
N GLN A 14 17.08 -11.83 -8.06
CA GLN A 14 17.91 -12.58 -7.11
C GLN A 14 17.85 -14.07 -7.47
N THR A 15 18.19 -14.38 -8.72
CA THR A 15 17.96 -15.71 -9.31
C THR A 15 18.67 -16.81 -8.52
N THR A 16 19.93 -16.62 -8.18
CA THR A 16 20.74 -17.62 -7.45
C THR A 16 20.19 -17.92 -6.06
N GLU A 17 19.90 -16.88 -5.28
CA GLU A 17 19.41 -17.03 -3.92
C GLU A 17 18.00 -17.64 -3.91
N PHE A 18 17.20 -17.29 -4.91
CA PHE A 18 15.86 -17.81 -5.07
C PHE A 18 15.87 -19.29 -5.51
N GLU A 19 16.67 -19.67 -6.51
CA GLU A 19 16.87 -21.06 -6.94
C GLU A 19 17.28 -21.94 -5.75
N LYS A 20 18.26 -21.48 -4.97
CA LYS A 20 18.73 -22.20 -3.78
C LYS A 20 17.65 -22.38 -2.73
N TRP A 21 16.89 -21.33 -2.43
CA TRP A 21 15.79 -21.40 -1.47
C TRP A 21 14.74 -22.44 -1.87
N LEU A 22 14.44 -22.55 -3.17
CA LEU A 22 13.51 -23.56 -3.68
C LEU A 22 14.09 -24.98 -3.55
N SER A 23 15.38 -25.15 -3.81
CA SER A 23 16.08 -26.43 -3.60
C SER A 23 16.07 -26.84 -2.12
N ASP A 24 16.30 -25.90 -1.20
CA ASP A 24 16.21 -26.14 0.25
C ASP A 24 14.78 -26.55 0.65
N LEU A 25 13.74 -25.95 0.07
CA LEU A 25 12.35 -26.37 0.29
C LEU A 25 12.06 -27.79 -0.23
N ALA A 26 12.65 -28.18 -1.36
CA ALA A 26 12.49 -29.53 -1.89
C ALA A 26 13.12 -30.60 -0.98
N LEU A 27 14.23 -30.27 -0.33
CA LEU A 27 14.85 -31.11 0.71
C LEU A 27 13.97 -31.25 1.95
N GLU A 28 13.11 -30.28 2.24
CA GLU A 28 12.09 -30.37 3.29
C GLU A 28 10.83 -31.16 2.86
N GLY A 29 10.78 -31.63 1.61
CA GLY A 29 9.61 -32.31 1.05
C GLY A 29 8.53 -31.36 0.54
N LEU A 30 8.91 -30.17 0.06
CA LEU A 30 8.00 -29.19 -0.54
C LEU A 30 8.40 -28.90 -1.99
N GLU A 31 7.55 -29.28 -2.93
CA GLU A 31 7.74 -29.04 -4.37
C GLU A 31 6.87 -27.89 -4.86
N VAL A 32 7.43 -27.06 -5.74
CA VAL A 32 6.72 -25.92 -6.31
C VAL A 32 5.74 -26.38 -7.38
N VAL A 33 4.46 -26.04 -7.21
CA VAL A 33 3.42 -26.29 -8.23
C VAL A 33 3.08 -25.03 -9.01
N LYS A 34 2.99 -23.89 -8.32
CA LYS A 34 2.66 -22.61 -8.93
C LYS A 34 3.37 -21.49 -8.17
N LEU A 35 3.95 -20.56 -8.92
CA LEU A 35 4.57 -19.37 -8.38
C LEU A 35 3.75 -18.14 -8.77
N GLY A 36 3.26 -17.41 -7.77
CA GLY A 36 2.71 -16.07 -7.94
C GLY A 36 3.75 -14.99 -7.65
N GLU A 37 3.35 -13.72 -7.72
CA GLU A 37 4.25 -12.59 -7.45
C GLU A 37 4.67 -12.50 -5.97
N THR A 38 3.75 -12.81 -5.05
CA THR A 38 3.99 -12.72 -3.60
C THR A 38 3.95 -14.09 -2.91
N TRP A 39 3.19 -15.03 -3.46
CA TRP A 39 2.90 -16.31 -2.84
C TRP A 39 3.30 -17.47 -3.74
N ILE A 40 3.82 -18.54 -3.15
CA ILE A 40 4.13 -19.79 -3.81
C ILE A 40 3.21 -20.89 -3.31
N LYS A 41 2.63 -21.67 -4.23
CA LYS A 41 1.84 -22.86 -3.93
C LYS A 41 2.76 -24.08 -3.99
N LEU A 42 2.92 -24.71 -2.85
CA LEU A 42 3.76 -25.87 -2.64
C LEU A 42 2.91 -27.12 -2.46
N LYS A 43 3.40 -28.25 -2.96
CA LYS A 43 2.84 -29.58 -2.74
C LYS A 43 3.77 -30.35 -1.82
N ARG A 44 3.20 -30.98 -0.80
CA ARG A 44 3.95 -31.86 0.09
C ARG A 44 4.28 -33.17 -0.62
N ILE A 45 5.56 -33.48 -0.70
CA ILE A 45 6.11 -34.68 -1.32
C ILE A 45 7.15 -35.31 -0.39
N GLN A 46 7.68 -36.48 -0.78
CA GLN A 46 8.83 -37.02 -0.08
C GLN A 46 10.04 -36.11 -0.32
N PRO A 47 10.87 -35.85 0.71
CA PRO A 47 12.15 -35.15 0.57
C PRO A 47 12.96 -35.69 -0.60
N LYS A 48 13.20 -34.86 -1.61
CA LYS A 48 14.01 -35.22 -2.78
C LYS A 48 14.84 -34.04 -3.24
N ARG A 49 15.96 -34.34 -3.90
CA ARG A 49 16.88 -33.32 -4.41
C ARG A 49 16.37 -32.82 -5.76
N LEU A 50 15.74 -31.66 -5.74
CA LEU A 50 15.32 -30.94 -6.93
C LEU A 50 16.28 -29.80 -7.21
N ILE A 51 16.58 -29.59 -8.49
CA ILE A 51 17.30 -28.43 -8.99
C ILE A 51 16.29 -27.51 -9.65
N TYR A 52 16.28 -26.26 -9.19
CA TYR A 52 15.47 -25.20 -9.77
C TYR A 52 16.33 -24.28 -10.60
N LYS A 53 15.80 -23.84 -11.74
CA LYS A 53 16.46 -22.86 -12.61
C LYS A 53 15.48 -21.77 -13.01
N ILE A 54 15.86 -20.51 -12.74
CA ILE A 54 15.12 -19.33 -13.14
C ILE A 54 15.74 -18.79 -14.42
N MET A 55 14.89 -18.53 -15.41
CA MET A 55 15.29 -17.92 -16.67
C MET A 55 14.39 -16.75 -17.01
N LEU A 56 14.99 -15.66 -17.48
CA LEU A 56 14.24 -14.43 -17.76
C LEU A 56 13.55 -14.46 -19.12
N ASP A 57 14.08 -15.25 -20.05
CA ASP A 57 13.51 -15.46 -21.37
C ASP A 57 12.69 -16.75 -21.43
N GLU A 58 11.49 -16.67 -22.00
CA GLU A 58 10.56 -17.79 -22.15
C GLU A 58 10.79 -18.53 -23.48
N GLU A 59 11.18 -17.80 -24.53
CA GLU A 59 11.35 -18.33 -25.88
C GLU A 59 12.61 -19.20 -26.02
N SER A 60 13.60 -19.02 -25.14
CA SER A 60 14.84 -19.78 -25.14
C SER A 60 14.63 -21.29 -24.95
N ILE A 61 13.53 -21.71 -24.31
CA ILE A 61 13.33 -23.12 -23.92
C ILE A 61 12.19 -23.82 -24.64
N GLU A 62 11.12 -23.10 -25.00
CA GLU A 62 9.96 -23.76 -25.61
C GLU A 62 10.27 -24.49 -26.92
N LYS A 63 11.39 -24.15 -27.59
CA LYS A 63 11.84 -24.80 -28.82
C LYS A 63 12.88 -25.91 -28.63
N GLU A 64 13.66 -25.93 -27.54
CA GLU A 64 14.77 -26.89 -27.38
C GLU A 64 14.53 -27.98 -26.33
N TYR A 65 13.80 -27.72 -25.23
CA TYR A 65 13.81 -28.63 -24.06
C TYR A 65 12.42 -29.16 -23.64
N LYS A 66 11.37 -28.93 -24.43
CA LYS A 66 10.01 -29.37 -24.06
C LYS A 66 9.84 -30.90 -23.97
N GLU A 67 10.78 -31.71 -24.45
CA GLU A 67 10.62 -33.18 -24.50
C GLU A 67 11.85 -34.05 -24.14
N THR A 68 13.06 -33.50 -23.96
CA THR A 68 14.28 -34.33 -24.00
C THR A 68 15.05 -34.53 -22.69
N ASP A 69 15.05 -33.58 -21.73
CA ASP A 69 16.04 -33.58 -20.62
C ASP A 69 15.46 -33.56 -19.20
N GLY A 70 14.20 -33.97 -19.01
CA GLY A 70 13.60 -34.12 -17.67
C GLY A 70 13.31 -32.80 -16.91
N TRP A 71 13.40 -31.65 -17.59
CA TRP A 71 13.03 -30.35 -17.02
C TRP A 71 11.54 -30.07 -17.20
N ASN A 72 10.85 -29.83 -16.08
CA ASN A 72 9.44 -29.44 -16.07
C ASN A 72 9.30 -27.93 -15.83
N LYS A 73 8.50 -27.26 -16.66
CA LYS A 73 8.17 -25.84 -16.47
C LYS A 73 7.13 -25.70 -15.35
N VAL A 74 7.45 -24.90 -14.34
CA VAL A 74 6.51 -24.48 -13.30
C VAL A 74 5.75 -23.25 -13.80
N HIS A 75 4.47 -23.14 -13.46
CA HIS A 75 3.70 -21.95 -13.79
C HIS A 75 4.19 -20.74 -12.99
N THR A 76 4.66 -19.71 -13.69
CA THR A 76 5.27 -18.50 -13.13
C THR A 76 4.61 -17.21 -13.66
N PRO A 77 4.87 -16.05 -13.02
CA PRO A 77 4.49 -14.75 -13.55
C PRO A 77 5.26 -14.40 -14.83
N TYR A 78 4.74 -13.48 -15.65
CA TYR A 78 5.27 -13.08 -16.97
C TYR A 78 6.73 -12.57 -16.99
N LYS A 79 7.34 -12.30 -15.84
CA LYS A 79 8.69 -11.73 -15.75
C LYS A 79 9.81 -12.76 -15.89
N PHE A 80 9.55 -14.03 -15.61
CA PHE A 80 10.54 -15.11 -15.66
C PHE A 80 9.86 -16.48 -15.71
N CYS A 81 10.59 -17.48 -16.19
CA CYS A 81 10.21 -18.89 -16.14
C CYS A 81 11.00 -19.62 -15.05
N LEU A 82 10.33 -20.53 -14.35
CA LEU A 82 10.96 -21.43 -13.38
C LEU A 82 10.89 -22.85 -13.92
N TYR A 83 12.03 -23.51 -13.99
CA TYR A 83 12.16 -24.90 -14.39
C TYR A 83 12.60 -25.74 -13.19
N VAL A 84 12.12 -26.97 -13.12
CA VAL A 84 12.47 -27.93 -12.08
C VAL A 84 12.87 -29.26 -12.71
N SER A 85 13.96 -29.84 -12.23
CA SER A 85 14.43 -31.18 -12.62
C SER A 85 14.96 -31.91 -11.40
N GLU A 86 14.97 -33.24 -11.44
CA GLU A 86 15.59 -34.06 -10.40
C GLU A 86 17.12 -34.09 -10.64
N GLU A 87 17.90 -34.09 -9.55
CA GLU A 87 19.38 -34.01 -9.63
C GLU A 87 19.99 -35.08 -10.56
N GLU A 88 19.36 -36.25 -10.65
CA GLU A 88 19.81 -37.36 -11.50
C GLU A 88 19.71 -37.08 -13.01
N TYR A 89 18.69 -36.32 -13.42
CA TYR A 89 18.42 -35.95 -14.82
C TYR A 89 19.02 -34.58 -15.19
N ALA A 90 19.26 -33.72 -14.20
CA ALA A 90 19.84 -32.40 -14.40
C ALA A 90 21.35 -32.38 -14.76
N LYS A 91 21.93 -33.52 -15.16
CA LYS A 91 23.37 -33.66 -15.47
C LYS A 91 23.81 -32.79 -16.65
N GLU A 92 22.92 -32.53 -17.60
CA GLU A 92 23.13 -31.48 -18.58
C GLU A 92 22.56 -30.18 -18.00
N ARG A 93 23.46 -29.32 -17.50
CA ARG A 93 23.08 -27.96 -17.10
C ARG A 93 22.39 -27.33 -18.29
N LEU A 94 21.14 -26.92 -18.11
CA LEU A 94 20.37 -26.26 -19.14
C LEU A 94 21.19 -25.07 -19.65
N LYS A 95 21.61 -25.12 -20.91
CA LYS A 95 22.48 -24.10 -21.50
C LYS A 95 21.64 -22.85 -21.72
N ILE A 96 21.98 -21.80 -20.99
CA ILE A 96 21.37 -20.51 -21.15
C ILE A 96 21.99 -19.84 -22.37
N ASP A 97 21.15 -19.29 -23.25
CA ASP A 97 21.61 -18.37 -24.28
C ASP A 97 21.88 -17.01 -23.62
N ASP A 98 23.12 -16.82 -23.17
CA ASP A 98 23.56 -15.61 -22.46
C ASP A 98 23.19 -14.33 -23.20
N LYS A 99 23.17 -14.34 -24.55
CA LYS A 99 22.83 -13.16 -25.36
C LYS A 99 21.36 -12.79 -25.23
N LYS A 100 20.46 -13.78 -25.22
CA LYS A 100 19.01 -13.54 -25.07
C LYS A 100 18.68 -13.10 -23.65
N GLU A 101 19.31 -13.69 -22.64
CA GLU A 101 19.15 -13.23 -21.27
C GLU A 101 19.67 -11.80 -21.08
N GLU A 102 20.82 -11.47 -21.64
CA GLU A 102 21.36 -10.10 -21.59
C GLU A 102 20.39 -9.10 -22.25
N GLN A 103 19.82 -9.46 -23.42
CA GLN A 103 18.81 -8.65 -24.09
C GLN A 103 17.55 -8.46 -23.24
N LYS A 104 17.08 -9.53 -22.59
CA LYS A 104 15.94 -9.46 -21.67
C LYS A 104 16.24 -8.57 -20.46
N ILE A 105 17.43 -8.68 -19.87
CA ILE A 105 17.86 -7.82 -18.76
C ILE A 105 17.91 -6.36 -19.19
N LYS A 106 18.42 -6.05 -20.38
CA LYS A 106 18.38 -4.69 -20.94
C LYS A 106 16.94 -4.17 -21.06
N SER A 107 16.03 -5.00 -21.57
CA SER A 107 14.60 -4.61 -21.66
C SER A 107 13.97 -4.34 -20.29
N LEU A 108 14.32 -5.14 -19.27
CA LEU A 108 13.84 -4.96 -17.90
C LEU A 108 14.46 -3.72 -17.24
N LEU A 109 15.74 -3.44 -17.50
CA LEU A 109 16.42 -2.22 -17.04
C LEU A 109 15.79 -0.97 -17.65
N ASP A 110 15.45 -1.00 -18.93
CA ASP A 110 14.78 0.13 -19.58
C ASP A 110 13.35 0.32 -19.06
N GLY A 111 12.61 -0.76 -18.84
CA GLY A 111 11.31 -0.70 -18.13
C GLY A 111 11.44 -0.10 -16.73
N CYS A 112 12.45 -0.52 -15.97
CA CYS A 112 12.76 0.00 -14.64
C CYS A 112 13.14 1.49 -14.68
N ARG A 113 13.82 1.97 -15.74
CA ARG A 113 14.13 3.40 -15.93
C ARG A 113 12.89 4.23 -16.22
N VAL A 114 11.99 3.73 -17.07
CA VAL A 114 10.73 4.42 -17.38
C VAL A 114 9.88 4.54 -16.12
N GLN A 115 9.67 3.43 -15.41
CA GLN A 115 8.96 3.42 -14.13
C GLN A 115 9.61 4.33 -13.09
N GLY A 116 10.94 4.29 -12.97
CA GLY A 116 11.68 5.17 -12.05
C GLY A 116 11.52 6.65 -12.40
N THR A 117 11.52 6.99 -13.68
CA THR A 117 11.27 8.36 -14.16
C THR A 117 9.86 8.81 -13.80
N VAL A 118 8.84 7.96 -14.00
CA VAL A 118 7.45 8.27 -13.64
C VAL A 118 7.30 8.49 -12.14
N ILE A 119 7.86 7.60 -11.31
CA ILE A 119 7.83 7.73 -9.84
C ILE A 119 8.53 9.02 -9.42
N PHE A 120 9.67 9.36 -10.04
CA PHE A 120 10.40 10.59 -9.75
C PHE A 120 9.61 11.85 -10.14
N MET A 121 8.93 11.85 -11.29
CA MET A 121 8.04 12.95 -11.68
C MET A 121 6.88 13.10 -10.69
N LEU A 122 6.25 12.00 -10.27
CA LEU A 122 5.19 12.03 -9.26
C LEU A 122 5.71 12.60 -7.94
N MET A 123 6.90 12.22 -7.51
CA MET A 123 7.54 12.76 -6.31
C MET A 123 7.76 14.28 -6.42
N ILE A 124 8.20 14.79 -7.57
CA ILE A 124 8.36 16.24 -7.80
C ILE A 124 7.01 16.95 -7.70
N VAL A 125 5.99 16.45 -8.40
CA VAL A 125 4.64 17.02 -8.34
C VAL A 125 4.15 17.08 -6.90
N TRP A 126 4.33 15.99 -6.14
CA TRP A 126 3.97 15.94 -4.73
C TRP A 126 4.73 16.93 -3.85
N ILE A 127 6.04 17.09 -4.06
CA ILE A 127 6.84 18.07 -3.32
C ILE A 127 6.35 19.49 -3.64
N ILE A 128 6.01 19.79 -4.90
CA ILE A 128 5.46 21.10 -5.29
C ILE A 128 4.13 21.32 -4.59
N THR A 129 3.20 20.35 -4.63
CA THR A 129 1.90 20.44 -3.94
C THR A 129 2.08 20.68 -2.45
N LEU A 130 2.99 19.95 -1.81
CA LEU A 130 3.30 20.11 -0.39
C LEU A 130 3.84 21.52 -0.12
N ILE A 131 4.82 22.01 -0.89
CA ILE A 131 5.35 23.37 -0.72
C ILE A 131 4.25 24.42 -0.92
N THR A 132 3.36 24.25 -1.90
CA THR A 132 2.25 25.19 -2.12
C THR A 132 1.26 25.19 -0.96
N SER A 133 0.95 24.03 -0.38
CA SER A 133 0.13 23.93 0.83
C SER A 133 0.80 24.61 2.02
N PHE A 134 2.11 24.41 2.20
CA PHE A 134 2.90 25.07 3.26
C PHE A 134 2.97 26.60 3.12
N LEU A 135 3.00 27.13 1.89
CA LEU A 135 3.03 28.56 1.62
C LEU A 135 1.66 29.23 1.77
N ASN A 136 0.57 28.46 1.67
CA ASN A 136 -0.76 28.97 1.95
C ASN A 136 -0.98 29.07 3.46
N ALA A 137 -1.64 30.16 3.91
CA ALA A 137 -1.95 30.39 5.33
C ALA A 137 -2.85 29.29 5.96
N ASN A 138 -3.38 28.39 5.12
CA ASN A 138 -4.20 27.25 5.52
C ASN A 138 -3.37 26.04 6.01
N PHE A 139 -2.04 26.08 5.99
CA PHE A 139 -1.23 24.98 6.51
C PHE A 139 -1.56 24.64 7.98
N ILE A 140 -1.76 25.67 8.81
CA ILE A 140 -2.15 25.47 10.22
C ILE A 140 -3.54 24.82 10.28
N TYR A 141 -4.46 25.22 9.39
CA TYR A 141 -5.78 24.62 9.29
C TYR A 141 -5.71 23.15 8.85
N GLU A 142 -4.94 22.82 7.81
CA GLU A 142 -4.72 21.44 7.33
C GLU A 142 -4.00 20.54 8.36
N LEU A 143 -3.14 21.15 9.19
CA LEU A 143 -2.49 20.47 10.32
C LEU A 143 -3.50 20.15 11.43
N ILE A 144 -4.48 21.04 11.64
CA ILE A 144 -5.55 20.86 12.61
C ILE A 144 -6.59 19.86 12.07
N THR A 145 -7.02 19.97 10.81
CA THR A 145 -8.04 19.08 10.20
C THR A 145 -7.59 17.64 9.99
N GLY A 146 -6.29 17.33 10.17
CA GLY A 146 -5.77 15.97 10.05
C GLY A 146 -5.30 15.59 8.64
N ASP A 147 -5.45 16.46 7.65
CA ASP A 147 -4.97 16.26 6.28
C ASP A 147 -3.46 16.07 6.23
N PHE A 148 -2.71 16.63 7.18
CA PHE A 148 -1.26 16.44 7.30
C PHE A 148 -0.84 14.96 7.39
N MET A 149 -1.63 14.10 8.05
CA MET A 149 -1.32 12.67 8.14
C MET A 149 -1.38 11.99 6.78
N SER A 150 -2.33 12.38 5.93
CA SER A 150 -2.46 11.85 4.57
C SER A 150 -1.20 12.16 3.74
N TYR A 151 -0.69 13.39 3.83
CA TYR A 151 0.54 13.81 3.17
C TYR A 151 1.75 13.01 3.66
N MET A 152 1.86 12.80 4.98
CA MET A 152 2.96 12.02 5.56
C MET A 152 2.92 10.56 5.09
N PHE A 153 1.76 9.89 5.14
CA PHE A 153 1.61 8.52 4.64
C PHE A 153 1.97 8.41 3.15
N MET A 154 1.57 9.39 2.36
CA MET A 154 1.88 9.40 0.94
C MET A 154 3.37 9.60 0.67
N VAL A 155 4.03 10.52 1.39
CA VAL A 155 5.49 10.71 1.33
C VAL A 155 6.22 9.42 1.69
N PHE A 156 5.82 8.75 2.77
CA PHE A 156 6.39 7.45 3.15
C PHE A 156 6.18 6.38 2.08
N THR A 157 5.00 6.34 1.46
CA THR A 157 4.68 5.39 0.39
C THR A 157 5.57 5.62 -0.84
N ILE A 158 5.65 6.86 -1.31
CA ILE A 158 6.51 7.23 -2.45
C ILE A 158 7.98 6.93 -2.13
N PHE A 159 8.44 7.22 -0.91
CA PHE A 159 9.79 6.92 -0.48
C PHE A 159 10.11 5.41 -0.54
N ILE A 160 9.19 4.56 -0.05
CA ILE A 160 9.34 3.10 -0.13
C ILE A 160 9.39 2.63 -1.59
N LEU A 161 8.51 3.16 -2.45
CA LEU A 161 8.51 2.83 -3.88
C LEU A 161 9.83 3.22 -4.55
N CYS A 162 10.36 4.41 -4.28
CA CYS A 162 11.67 4.86 -4.74
C CYS A 162 12.79 3.90 -4.29
N MET A 163 12.80 3.53 -3.01
CA MET A 163 13.80 2.60 -2.46
C MET A 163 13.71 1.21 -3.10
N GLN A 164 12.50 0.73 -3.38
CA GLN A 164 12.27 -0.52 -4.09
C GLN A 164 12.81 -0.45 -5.52
N GLN A 165 12.51 0.63 -6.25
CA GLN A 165 12.96 0.84 -7.63
C GLN A 165 14.49 0.91 -7.72
N ILE A 166 15.14 1.62 -6.80
CA ILE A 166 16.60 1.69 -6.74
C ILE A 166 17.19 0.31 -6.47
N SER A 167 16.58 -0.47 -5.58
CA SER A 167 17.04 -1.83 -5.27
C SER A 167 16.87 -2.78 -6.46
N GLU A 168 15.78 -2.67 -7.20
CA GLU A 168 15.51 -3.44 -8.42
C GLU A 168 16.50 -3.10 -9.52
N TYR A 169 16.71 -1.81 -9.80
CA TYR A 169 17.69 -1.35 -10.78
C TYR A 169 19.10 -1.84 -10.48
N ARG A 170 19.55 -1.71 -9.22
CA ARG A 170 20.86 -2.21 -8.78
C ARG A 170 20.95 -3.73 -8.90
N GLY A 171 19.90 -4.44 -8.52
CA GLY A 171 19.84 -5.89 -8.60
C GLY A 171 19.92 -6.39 -10.05
N LEU A 172 19.13 -5.82 -10.96
CA LEU A 172 19.16 -6.14 -12.38
C LEU A 172 20.52 -5.82 -13.02
N LYS A 173 21.13 -4.69 -12.65
CA LYS A 173 22.47 -4.33 -13.14
C LYS A 173 23.54 -5.32 -12.65
N GLN A 174 23.46 -5.75 -11.39
CA GLN A 174 24.35 -6.78 -10.85
C GLN A 174 24.13 -8.13 -11.52
N LEU A 175 22.88 -8.52 -11.77
CA LEU A 175 22.53 -9.73 -12.49
C LEU A 175 23.11 -9.74 -13.91
N GLY A 176 22.98 -8.63 -14.65
CA GLY A 176 23.59 -8.49 -15.97
C GLY A 176 25.11 -8.64 -15.95
N LEU A 177 25.78 -8.02 -14.98
CA LEU A 177 27.24 -8.16 -14.81
C LEU A 177 27.66 -9.60 -14.42
N ARG A 178 26.81 -10.34 -13.70
CA ARG A 178 27.08 -11.74 -13.33
C ARG A 178 26.98 -12.65 -14.55
N ILE A 179 25.95 -12.46 -15.38
CA ILE A 179 25.75 -13.23 -16.62
C ILE A 179 26.89 -12.93 -17.61
N GLU A 180 27.25 -11.66 -17.81
CA GLU A 180 28.36 -11.27 -18.70
C GLU A 180 29.70 -11.93 -18.29
N LYS A 181 29.92 -12.10 -16.98
CA LYS A 181 31.14 -12.73 -16.44
C LYS A 181 31.06 -14.25 -16.32
N GLY A 182 29.91 -14.87 -16.59
CA GLY A 182 29.66 -16.29 -16.35
C GLY A 182 29.83 -16.71 -14.87
N MET A 183 29.73 -15.76 -13.93
CA MET A 183 29.98 -16.02 -12.51
C MET A 183 28.70 -16.50 -11.81
N ILE A 184 28.72 -17.75 -11.37
CA ILE A 184 27.74 -18.28 -10.42
C ILE A 184 28.38 -18.16 -9.04
N ASP A 185 28.05 -17.10 -8.30
CA ASP A 185 28.54 -16.92 -6.93
C ASP A 185 27.96 -18.03 -6.02
N GLU A 186 28.79 -18.94 -5.53
CA GLU A 186 28.41 -19.97 -4.55
C GLU A 186 28.46 -19.47 -3.10
N ASN A 187 28.53 -18.15 -2.87
CA ASN A 187 28.90 -17.61 -1.58
C ASN A 187 27.74 -17.58 -0.57
N LYS A 188 27.57 -18.69 0.16
CA LYS A 188 26.50 -18.90 1.18
C LYS A 188 26.39 -17.81 2.27
N SER A 189 27.42 -17.00 2.47
CA SER A 189 27.44 -15.97 3.51
C SER A 189 26.59 -14.72 3.17
N GLU A 190 26.32 -14.47 1.88
CA GLU A 190 25.51 -13.34 1.43
C GLU A 190 24.00 -13.64 1.51
N ASP A 191 23.60 -14.91 1.33
CA ASP A 191 22.20 -15.34 1.31
C ASP A 191 21.42 -14.92 2.56
N LYS A 192 22.02 -15.09 3.74
CA LYS A 192 21.37 -14.75 5.02
C LYS A 192 21.18 -13.24 5.17
N LYS A 193 22.12 -12.43 4.68
CA LYS A 193 22.01 -10.97 4.69
C LYS A 193 20.92 -10.52 3.72
N ILE A 194 20.87 -11.10 2.53
CA ILE A 194 19.87 -10.82 1.51
C ILE A 194 18.47 -11.19 2.02
N TYR A 195 18.33 -12.37 2.61
CA TYR A 195 17.08 -12.83 3.22
C TYR A 195 16.57 -11.85 4.30
N ASN A 196 17.44 -11.46 5.25
CA ASN A 196 17.07 -10.53 6.31
C ASN A 196 16.69 -9.15 5.76
N LYS A 197 17.41 -8.66 4.74
CA LYS A 197 17.07 -7.38 4.07
C LYS A 197 15.71 -7.45 3.39
N ASN A 198 15.42 -8.54 2.67
CA ASN A 198 14.14 -8.70 2.00
C ASN A 198 12.98 -8.88 2.99
N ARG A 199 13.20 -9.60 4.10
CA ARG A 199 12.23 -9.73 5.19
C ARG A 199 11.94 -8.39 5.86
N ALA A 200 12.97 -7.60 6.16
CA ALA A 200 12.80 -6.26 6.72
C ALA A 200 12.00 -5.35 5.78
N ARG A 201 12.27 -5.41 4.47
CA ARG A 201 11.49 -4.71 3.45
C ARG A 201 10.03 -5.15 3.45
N LEU A 202 9.75 -6.46 3.48
CA LEU A 202 8.38 -6.98 3.47
C LEU A 202 7.59 -6.52 4.70
N ILE A 203 8.22 -6.56 5.88
CA ILE A 203 7.62 -6.05 7.12
C ILE A 203 7.35 -4.55 7.00
N ALA A 204 8.32 -3.76 6.52
CA ALA A 204 8.15 -2.32 6.34
C ALA A 204 7.00 -1.98 5.37
N SER A 205 6.93 -2.67 4.22
CA SER A 205 5.82 -2.53 3.28
C SER A 205 4.48 -2.92 3.89
N GLY A 206 4.44 -4.01 4.66
CA GLY A 206 3.24 -4.45 5.36
C GLY A 206 2.75 -3.44 6.42
N VAL A 207 3.67 -2.82 7.16
CA VAL A 207 3.35 -1.76 8.13
C VAL A 207 2.75 -0.54 7.44
N VAL A 208 3.32 -0.11 6.31
CA VAL A 208 2.78 1.03 5.57
C VAL A 208 1.42 0.72 4.95
N ILE A 209 1.24 -0.45 4.33
CA ILE A 209 -0.06 -0.87 3.79
C ILE A 209 -1.10 -0.96 4.92
N GLY A 210 -0.74 -1.56 6.06
CA GLY A 210 -1.62 -1.62 7.23
C GLY A 210 -1.99 -0.25 7.77
N GLY A 211 -1.01 0.67 7.84
CA GLY A 211 -1.25 2.07 8.21
C GLY A 211 -2.18 2.78 7.24
N CYS A 212 -1.98 2.61 5.93
CA CYS A 212 -2.88 3.15 4.91
C CYS A 212 -4.30 2.57 5.01
N MET A 213 -4.46 1.28 5.31
CA MET A 213 -5.80 0.70 5.50
C MET A 213 -6.50 1.26 6.74
N ILE A 214 -5.78 1.42 7.86
CA ILE A 214 -6.34 2.04 9.07
C ILE A 214 -6.76 3.48 8.80
N TYR A 215 -5.93 4.24 8.07
CA TYR A 215 -6.27 5.60 7.67
C TYR A 215 -7.47 5.64 6.70
N LEU A 216 -7.54 4.75 5.71
CA LEU A 216 -8.71 4.66 4.83
C LEU A 216 -9.98 4.32 5.63
N MET A 217 -9.88 3.44 6.63
CA MET A 217 -11.01 3.16 7.52
C MET A 217 -11.43 4.38 8.35
N SER A 218 -10.48 5.22 8.81
CA SER A 218 -10.84 6.45 9.52
C SER A 218 -11.51 7.48 8.62
N VAL A 219 -11.00 7.67 7.39
CA VAL A 219 -11.63 8.59 6.42
C VAL A 219 -13.02 8.11 6.02
N MET A 220 -13.21 6.79 5.82
CA MET A 220 -14.53 6.24 5.53
C MET A 220 -15.52 6.35 6.71
N GLN A 221 -15.03 6.57 7.93
CA GLN A 221 -15.88 6.88 9.08
C GLN A 221 -16.22 8.37 9.17
N GLU A 222 -15.40 9.27 8.63
CA GLU A 222 -15.71 10.71 8.58
C GLU A 222 -16.87 11.01 7.62
N ASP A 223 -16.98 10.30 6.49
CA ASP A 223 -18.13 10.45 5.57
C ASP A 223 -19.46 9.94 6.16
N THR A 224 -19.42 9.22 7.29
CA THR A 224 -20.61 9.09 8.14
C THR A 224 -20.71 10.29 9.07
N GLN A 225 -20.84 11.50 8.50
CA GLN A 225 -21.38 12.67 9.19
C GLN A 225 -22.83 12.33 9.60
N TYR A 226 -22.97 11.66 10.74
CA TYR A 226 -24.22 11.66 11.47
C TYR A 226 -24.37 13.09 11.99
N TYR A 227 -25.18 13.88 11.30
CA TYR A 227 -25.80 15.05 11.90
C TYR A 227 -26.65 14.54 13.05
N ASP A 228 -26.08 14.50 14.24
CA ASP A 228 -26.83 14.18 15.45
C ASP A 228 -27.64 15.43 15.81
N GLU A 229 -28.91 15.22 16.16
CA GLU A 229 -29.74 16.28 16.70
C GLU A 229 -29.10 16.84 17.98
N LEU A 230 -29.10 18.16 18.11
CA LEU A 230 -28.65 18.83 19.33
C LEU A 230 -29.39 18.23 20.55
N PRO A 231 -28.69 17.71 21.57
CA PRO A 231 -29.34 17.07 22.73
C PRO A 231 -30.17 18.11 23.50
N THR A 232 -31.48 17.85 23.67
CA THR A 232 -32.46 18.74 24.34
C THR A 232 -32.23 18.86 25.84
N GLU A 233 -31.54 17.88 26.43
CA GLU A 233 -31.15 17.86 27.83
C GLU A 233 -29.65 18.11 27.98
N ASN A 234 -29.24 18.60 29.16
CA ASN A 234 -27.85 18.89 29.51
C ASN A 234 -27.03 17.59 29.64
N ASN A 235 -26.76 16.96 28.51
CA ASN A 235 -25.98 15.75 28.39
C ASN A 235 -24.49 16.08 28.37
N ASN A 236 -23.65 15.08 28.69
CA ASN A 236 -22.18 15.14 28.86
C ASN A 236 -21.36 15.65 27.65
N VAL A 237 -21.96 16.34 26.70
CA VAL A 237 -21.30 17.01 25.58
C VAL A 237 -21.08 18.46 25.97
N PRO A 238 -19.88 19.04 25.80
CA PRO A 238 -19.59 20.42 26.21
C PRO A 238 -20.23 21.46 25.26
N ILE A 239 -21.44 21.24 24.76
CA ILE A 239 -22.12 22.14 23.81
C ILE A 239 -22.99 23.13 24.60
N VAL A 240 -22.79 24.43 24.38
CA VAL A 240 -23.65 25.47 24.95
C VAL A 240 -24.74 25.84 23.94
N ARG A 241 -26.00 25.64 24.30
CA ARG A 241 -27.16 26.02 23.47
C ARG A 241 -27.34 27.53 23.42
N LEU A 242 -27.78 28.05 22.28
CA LEU A 242 -28.11 29.46 22.08
C LEU A 242 -29.20 29.91 23.07
N SER A 243 -30.18 29.05 23.34
CA SER A 243 -31.24 29.30 24.33
C SER A 243 -30.72 29.49 25.77
N ALA A 244 -29.53 28.99 26.09
CA ALA A 244 -28.91 29.17 27.41
C ALA A 244 -28.13 30.49 27.52
N LEU A 245 -27.78 31.11 26.40
CA LEU A 245 -27.08 32.39 26.32
C LEU A 245 -28.03 33.57 26.13
N GLU A 246 -29.21 33.34 25.55
CA GLU A 246 -30.19 34.38 25.30
C GLU A 246 -30.95 34.77 26.58
N THR A 247 -31.07 36.08 26.83
CA THR A 247 -31.73 36.62 28.04
C THR A 247 -33.15 37.11 27.74
N ASP A 248 -33.50 37.27 26.46
CA ASP A 248 -34.84 37.66 26.04
C ASP A 248 -35.89 36.56 26.32
N LYS A 249 -37.03 36.96 26.87
CA LYS A 249 -38.14 36.05 27.19
C LYS A 249 -38.93 35.62 25.96
N ASP A 250 -38.81 36.39 24.88
CA ASP A 250 -39.52 36.15 23.63
C ASP A 250 -38.66 35.40 22.60
N PHE A 251 -37.49 34.89 23.01
CA PHE A 251 -36.65 34.05 22.17
C PHE A 251 -37.32 32.69 21.92
N THR A 252 -37.45 32.33 20.64
CA THR A 252 -37.94 31.02 20.23
C THR A 252 -36.95 30.38 19.25
N THR A 253 -36.58 29.13 19.52
CA THR A 253 -35.80 28.30 18.60
C THR A 253 -36.65 27.94 17.40
N HIS A 254 -36.08 28.03 16.20
CA HIS A 254 -36.86 27.85 14.97
C HIS A 254 -36.93 26.36 14.61
N TYR A 255 -38.00 25.69 15.02
CA TYR A 255 -38.36 24.38 14.46
C TYR A 255 -39.13 24.62 13.17
N LEU A 256 -38.52 24.31 12.03
CA LEU A 256 -39.27 24.24 10.77
C LEU A 256 -40.06 22.93 10.79
N ASP A 257 -41.34 23.01 11.20
CA ASP A 257 -42.35 22.00 10.87
C ASP A 257 -42.58 22.07 9.35
N ASP A 258 -41.66 21.52 8.56
CA ASP A 258 -41.91 21.30 7.13
C ASP A 258 -42.87 20.12 7.03
N GLU A 259 -44.14 20.40 6.71
CA GLU A 259 -45.30 19.49 6.79
C GLU A 259 -45.23 18.23 5.87
N GLY A 260 -44.06 17.85 5.36
CA GLY A 260 -43.91 16.84 4.30
C GLY A 260 -42.90 15.72 4.53
N GLU A 261 -41.90 15.86 5.39
CA GLU A 261 -40.86 14.83 5.59
C GLU A 261 -40.58 14.57 7.07
N PRO A 262 -40.23 13.32 7.46
CA PRO A 262 -40.04 12.97 8.87
C PRO A 262 -38.89 13.78 9.47
N ASN A 263 -39.23 14.70 10.38
CA ASN A 263 -38.42 15.32 11.44
C ASN A 263 -36.91 15.04 11.37
N ILE A 264 -36.21 15.63 10.40
CA ILE A 264 -34.76 15.83 10.51
C ILE A 264 -34.58 17.34 10.61
N ASN A 265 -34.38 17.81 11.84
CA ASN A 265 -34.07 19.21 12.08
C ASN A 265 -32.66 19.49 11.54
N THR A 266 -32.57 19.84 10.26
CA THR A 266 -31.33 20.14 9.54
C THR A 266 -30.66 21.44 10.00
N TYR A 267 -31.34 22.23 10.84
CA TYR A 267 -30.90 23.54 11.28
C TYR A 267 -30.29 23.52 12.69
N ASP A 268 -30.64 22.53 13.52
CA ASP A 268 -30.12 22.34 14.87
C ASP A 268 -29.31 21.03 14.96
N VAL A 269 -28.17 21.02 14.27
CA VAL A 269 -27.28 19.87 14.17
C VAL A 269 -25.91 20.21 14.74
N TYR A 270 -25.24 19.23 15.32
CA TYR A 270 -23.83 19.34 15.62
C TYR A 270 -23.03 18.32 14.79
N ASP A 271 -21.90 18.77 14.26
CA ASP A 271 -20.91 17.93 13.60
C ASP A 271 -19.81 17.57 14.61
N LYS A 272 -19.52 16.28 14.70
CA LYS A 272 -18.50 15.73 15.58
C LYS A 272 -17.32 15.25 14.74
N GLY A 273 -16.32 16.12 14.58
CA GLY A 273 -15.07 15.78 13.92
C GLY A 273 -14.17 14.93 14.82
N PHE A 274 -13.79 13.74 14.35
CA PHE A 274 -12.78 12.91 15.02
C PHE A 274 -11.39 13.24 14.49
N MET A 275 -10.52 13.83 15.32
CA MET A 275 -9.11 14.01 15.00
C MET A 275 -8.28 12.93 15.69
N SER A 276 -7.48 12.16 14.94
CA SER A 276 -6.75 11.02 15.51
C SER A 276 -5.66 11.39 16.55
N LEU A 277 -5.34 12.68 16.69
CA LEU A 277 -4.32 13.21 17.60
C LEU A 277 -4.77 14.42 18.46
N MET A 278 -6.03 14.87 18.36
CA MET A 278 -6.56 15.98 19.16
C MET A 278 -7.91 15.62 19.81
N ASN A 279 -8.36 16.48 20.73
CA ASN A 279 -9.70 16.43 21.30
C ASN A 279 -10.76 16.46 20.20
N VAL A 280 -11.90 15.83 20.48
CA VAL A 280 -13.06 15.80 19.60
C VAL A 280 -13.52 17.23 19.32
N LYS A 281 -13.60 17.63 18.04
CA LYS A 281 -14.15 18.92 17.64
C LYS A 281 -15.67 18.81 17.53
N TYR A 282 -16.39 19.70 18.17
CA TYR A 282 -17.83 19.87 17.99
C TYR A 282 -18.06 21.18 17.23
N VAL A 283 -18.75 21.14 16.10
CA VAL A 283 -19.23 22.33 15.40
C VAL A 283 -20.74 22.32 15.50
N VAL A 284 -21.33 23.37 16.06
CA VAL A 284 -22.76 23.45 16.31
C VAL A 284 -23.38 24.46 15.35
N TYR A 285 -24.49 24.06 14.75
CA TYR A 285 -25.36 24.93 13.96
C TYR A 285 -26.68 25.00 14.71
N GLU A 286 -27.09 26.20 15.13
CA GLU A 286 -28.37 26.45 15.82
C GLU A 286 -28.93 27.79 15.32
N THR A 287 -30.24 27.87 15.07
CA THR A 287 -30.90 29.10 14.61
C THR A 287 -32.01 29.55 15.56
N GLY A 288 -32.07 30.85 15.86
CA GLY A 288 -33.06 31.43 16.77
C GLY A 288 -33.65 32.73 16.24
N LYS A 289 -34.89 33.04 16.66
CA LYS A 289 -35.60 34.27 16.30
C LYS A 289 -36.10 34.99 17.56
N THR A 290 -35.89 36.30 17.61
CA THR A 290 -36.49 37.19 18.61
C THR A 290 -37.64 37.99 17.97
N ILE A 291 -38.74 38.17 18.70
CA ILE A 291 -39.98 38.76 18.16
C ILE A 291 -39.88 40.29 17.96
N ASN A 292 -38.93 40.95 18.62
CA ASN A 292 -38.85 42.42 18.70
C ASN A 292 -37.70 43.07 17.91
N GLN A 293 -36.98 42.31 17.09
CA GLN A 293 -35.93 42.88 16.24
C GLN A 293 -36.15 42.44 14.79
N GLU A 294 -36.62 43.36 13.95
CA GLU A 294 -36.30 43.35 12.50
C GLU A 294 -34.79 43.57 12.36
N ILE A 295 -34.00 42.58 12.76
CA ILE A 295 -32.66 42.44 12.22
C ILE A 295 -32.76 41.23 11.32
N GLU A 296 -32.87 41.49 10.01
CA GLU A 296 -32.46 40.53 9.00
C GLU A 296 -30.95 40.28 9.20
N VAL A 297 -30.60 39.42 10.15
CA VAL A 297 -29.28 38.80 10.14
C VAL A 297 -29.41 37.64 9.17
N GLU A 298 -28.83 37.81 7.99
CA GLU A 298 -28.94 36.83 6.90
C GLU A 298 -28.37 35.44 7.24
N ARG A 299 -27.74 35.26 8.42
CA ARG A 299 -27.55 34.03 9.23
C ARG A 299 -26.74 34.37 10.50
N PRO A 300 -27.26 34.34 11.74
CA PRO A 300 -26.41 34.35 12.92
C PRO A 300 -25.79 32.96 13.08
N TYR A 301 -24.51 32.81 12.74
CA TYR A 301 -23.76 31.57 12.99
C TYR A 301 -22.95 31.73 14.28
N LEU A 302 -23.13 30.80 15.22
CA LEU A 302 -22.34 30.72 16.44
C LEU A 302 -21.33 29.58 16.27
N GLN A 303 -20.14 29.89 15.76
CA GLN A 303 -19.05 28.92 15.65
C GLN A 303 -18.34 28.82 17.01
N GLN A 304 -18.58 27.74 17.74
CA GLN A 304 -17.89 27.43 18.99
C GLN A 304 -16.81 26.38 18.71
N GLU A 305 -15.53 26.73 18.91
CA GLU A 305 -14.44 25.76 18.95
C GLU A 305 -14.13 25.46 20.42
N ILE A 306 -14.27 24.19 20.82
CA ILE A 306 -14.03 23.70 22.19
C ILE A 306 -12.98 22.60 22.14
#